data_AF-A0A2H6ACH2-F1
#
_entry.id   AF-A0A2H6ACH2-F1
#
_cell.length_a   1.000
_cell.length_b   1.000
_cell.length_c   1.000
_cell.angle_alpha   90.00
_cell.angle_beta   90.00
_cell.angle_gamma   90.00
#
_symmetry.space_group_name_H-M   'P 1'
#
loop_
_entity.id
_entity.type
_entity.pdbx_description
1 polymer ?
#
loop_
_entity_poly.entity_id
_entity_poly.type
_entity_poly.pdbx_seq_one_letter_code
_entity_poly.pdbx_strand_id
1 'polypeptide(L)'
;MSLVGGVALGLAAVASWLFWRSTEERLAAPPVPQGDQEIAWLMPATSLPSWDRFLEAVRWLAHDARDGLVLASDPERAHGHRDIPELALQHRDSTERLWIRWYKLTGDYSAEDWLEAFRRRATWPLAIIGGNTSDRAVELVRLLHRWRDDRHAPVLLLTTATADEMELEPGTGLRDLLDGYAGRSFRFCFTNRQMAEALVDFVAARPNCLPTEPYWDAITWRDDPYSQDFANRISDALGARGLGSLRKSVVPYSVGGALLPSERERQVLEEDLIATWAQEGGSPHVLVLPTVERVARRVLIGLHQAAPWASQGLTVVIGDSMSFNVVCRDRRWLWPTELLPIRLLLFAHEDPVRWLGNSPRLYAEVALAVLECASLLSGLVPTRMALAALPVGRQTGSDDLVLWVRMLRAIQHAAWSRLALARASPDRSELGSLRLVANNEQFLARLRAFRDESGQPFFEPSGNRQRGTGEYVICLDPWRRPNRLATWSVLEVWHSQAGEEGRRRWQLRCRWLMHTEW
;
A
#
# COMPACT_ATOMS: atom_id res chain seq x y z
N MET A 1 10.27 -37.52 56.10
CA MET A 1 10.82 -36.49 55.19
C MET A 1 11.14 -37.00 53.78
N SER A 2 11.17 -38.31 53.51
CA SER A 2 11.50 -38.87 52.18
C SER A 2 10.36 -38.87 51.16
N LEU A 3 9.09 -38.84 51.58
CA LEU A 3 7.94 -38.91 50.66
C LEU A 3 7.68 -37.58 49.93
N VAL A 4 7.92 -36.45 50.59
CA VAL A 4 7.64 -35.10 50.06
C VAL A 4 8.63 -34.72 48.95
N GLY A 5 9.90 -35.15 49.07
CA GLY A 5 10.92 -34.90 48.05
C GLY A 5 10.67 -35.67 46.74
N GLY A 6 10.15 -36.90 46.82
CA GLY A 6 9.81 -37.70 45.64
C GLY A 6 8.65 -37.12 44.82
N VAL A 7 7.63 -36.57 45.50
CA VAL A 7 6.49 -35.93 44.83
C VAL A 7 6.91 -34.63 44.13
N ALA A 8 7.77 -33.82 44.75
CA ALA A 8 8.26 -32.58 44.15
C ALA A 8 9.13 -32.83 42.90
N LEU A 9 10.02 -33.83 42.95
CA LEU A 9 10.82 -34.25 41.79
C LEU A 9 9.95 -34.81 40.65
N GLY A 10 8.93 -35.61 41.00
CA GLY A 10 7.97 -36.12 40.02
C GLY A 10 7.19 -35.01 39.32
N LEU A 11 6.70 -34.02 40.06
CA LEU A 11 5.98 -32.87 39.49
C LEU A 11 6.89 -31.99 38.63
N ALA A 12 8.14 -31.77 39.02
CA ALA A 12 9.11 -31.02 38.22
C ALA A 12 9.48 -31.75 36.91
N ALA A 13 9.62 -33.07 36.95
CA ALA A 13 9.87 -33.88 35.76
C ALA A 13 8.66 -33.90 34.82
N VAL A 14 7.44 -34.00 35.35
CA VAL A 14 6.20 -33.92 34.56
C VAL A 14 6.02 -32.52 33.97
N ALA A 15 6.28 -31.46 34.72
CA ALA A 15 6.22 -30.09 34.22
C ALA A 15 7.28 -29.85 33.14
N SER A 16 8.51 -30.34 33.32
CA SER A 16 9.57 -30.23 32.31
C SER A 16 9.25 -31.05 31.06
N TRP A 17 8.67 -32.23 31.21
CA TRP A 17 8.25 -33.07 30.09
C TRP A 17 7.05 -32.48 29.35
N LEU A 18 6.07 -31.90 30.06
CA LEU A 18 4.94 -31.20 29.45
C LEU A 18 5.40 -29.92 28.74
N PHE A 19 6.34 -29.17 29.33
CA PHE A 19 6.97 -28.02 28.70
C PHE A 19 7.79 -28.40 27.46
N TRP A 20 8.54 -29.51 27.52
CA TRP A 20 9.26 -30.08 26.38
C TRP A 20 8.32 -30.62 25.28
N ARG A 21 7.20 -31.23 25.66
CA ARG A 21 6.19 -31.69 24.70
C ARG A 21 5.43 -30.53 24.06
N SER A 22 5.13 -29.47 24.83
CA SER A 22 4.50 -28.27 24.28
C SER A 22 5.43 -27.51 23.34
N THR A 23 6.75 -27.60 23.52
CA THR A 23 7.73 -27.10 22.54
C THR A 23 7.93 -28.05 21.35
N GLU A 24 7.55 -29.33 21.48
CA GLU A 24 7.60 -30.34 20.42
C GLU A 24 6.35 -30.45 19.54
N GLU A 25 5.23 -29.81 19.87
CA GLU A 25 4.17 -29.54 18.89
C GLU A 25 4.71 -28.51 17.88
N ARG A 26 5.63 -28.99 17.05
CA ARG A 26 6.30 -28.22 16.01
C ARG A 26 5.25 -27.66 15.08
N LEU A 27 5.33 -26.36 14.87
CA LEU A 27 4.59 -25.63 13.86
C LEU A 27 4.52 -26.44 12.55
N ALA A 28 3.31 -26.84 12.16
CA ALA A 28 3.07 -27.67 11.01
C ALA A 28 2.18 -26.92 10.01
N ALA A 29 2.72 -26.67 8.82
CA ALA A 29 1.92 -26.13 7.72
C ALA A 29 0.93 -27.20 7.23
N PRO A 30 -0.36 -26.87 7.04
CA PRO A 30 -1.32 -27.83 6.53
C PRO A 30 -0.88 -28.43 5.18
N PRO A 31 -1.18 -29.71 4.92
CA PRO A 31 -0.85 -30.31 3.64
C PRO A 31 -1.62 -29.61 2.50
N VAL A 32 -1.04 -29.66 1.31
CA VAL A 32 -1.71 -29.25 0.07
C VAL A 32 -2.26 -30.50 -0.59
N PRO A 33 -3.56 -30.54 -0.97
CA PRO A 33 -4.12 -31.68 -1.69
C PRO A 33 -3.34 -32.00 -2.97
N GLN A 34 -3.33 -33.27 -3.38
CA GLN A 34 -2.62 -33.69 -4.58
C GLN A 34 -3.19 -32.99 -5.83
N GLY A 35 -2.31 -32.40 -6.64
CA GLY A 35 -2.67 -31.65 -7.85
C GLY A 35 -2.99 -30.17 -7.62
N ASP A 36 -3.24 -29.78 -6.37
CA ASP A 36 -3.39 -28.39 -6.00
C ASP A 36 -2.02 -27.74 -5.74
N GLN A 37 -1.99 -26.41 -5.75
CA GLN A 37 -0.84 -25.60 -5.36
C GLN A 37 -1.25 -24.60 -4.28
N GLU A 38 -0.26 -23.96 -3.65
CA GLU A 38 -0.55 -22.90 -2.69
C GLU A 38 0.34 -21.67 -2.86
N ILE A 39 -0.17 -20.55 -2.36
CA ILE A 39 0.54 -19.31 -2.10
C ILE A 39 0.43 -19.03 -0.60
N ALA A 40 1.58 -18.82 0.04
CA ALA A 40 1.65 -18.49 1.45
C ALA A 40 1.55 -16.97 1.62
N TRP A 41 0.71 -16.52 2.54
CA TRP A 41 0.64 -15.12 2.96
C TRP A 41 1.31 -15.00 4.33
N LEU A 42 2.48 -14.37 4.37
CA LEU A 42 3.28 -14.19 5.58
C LEU A 42 3.24 -12.71 6.01
N MET A 43 2.27 -12.40 6.87
CA MET A 43 2.10 -11.06 7.44
C MET A 43 1.69 -11.12 8.92
N PRO A 44 1.98 -10.08 9.72
CA PRO A 44 1.58 -10.01 11.13
C PRO A 44 0.09 -10.19 11.32
N ALA A 45 -0.33 -10.83 12.42
CA ALA A 45 -1.74 -11.01 12.78
C ALA A 45 -2.56 -9.70 12.81
N THR A 46 -1.90 -8.56 13.00
CA THR A 46 -2.50 -7.21 12.94
C THR A 46 -2.87 -6.76 11.52
N SER A 47 -2.48 -7.51 10.48
CA SER A 47 -2.77 -7.22 9.07
C SER A 47 -4.16 -7.67 8.61
N LEU A 48 -5.08 -7.89 9.55
CA LEU A 48 -6.48 -8.28 9.27
C LEU A 48 -7.15 -7.33 8.25
N PRO A 49 -7.00 -5.99 8.33
CA PRO A 49 -7.58 -5.12 7.32
C PRO A 49 -7.02 -5.34 5.91
N SER A 50 -5.77 -5.77 5.75
CA SER A 50 -5.19 -6.09 4.44
C SER A 50 -5.72 -7.41 3.90
N TRP A 51 -5.90 -8.40 4.78
CA TRP A 51 -6.55 -9.66 4.43
C TRP A 51 -8.01 -9.46 3.99
N ASP A 52 -8.79 -8.66 4.72
CA ASP A 52 -10.18 -8.37 4.36
C ASP A 52 -10.29 -7.70 2.99
N ARG A 53 -9.42 -6.73 2.69
CA ARG A 53 -9.33 -6.10 1.36
C ARG A 53 -9.02 -7.11 0.27
N PHE A 54 -8.12 -8.03 0.54
CA PHE A 54 -7.79 -9.08 -0.42
C PHE A 54 -8.98 -10.00 -0.68
N LEU A 55 -9.74 -10.36 0.36
CA LEU A 55 -10.98 -11.12 0.18
C LEU A 55 -12.02 -10.34 -0.64
N GLU A 56 -12.13 -9.03 -0.45
CA GLU A 56 -12.98 -8.19 -1.32
C GLU A 56 -12.49 -8.20 -2.77
N ALA A 57 -11.18 -8.12 -3.01
CA ALA A 57 -10.61 -8.20 -4.35
C ALA A 57 -10.90 -9.57 -5.00
N VAL A 58 -10.82 -10.66 -4.24
CA VAL A 58 -11.22 -12.01 -4.70
C VAL A 58 -12.71 -12.04 -5.05
N ARG A 59 -13.59 -11.53 -4.18
CA ARG A 59 -15.04 -11.49 -4.44
C ARG A 59 -15.36 -10.72 -5.71
N TRP A 60 -14.66 -9.62 -5.94
CA TRP A 60 -14.82 -8.79 -7.11
C TRP A 60 -14.42 -9.54 -8.39
N LEU A 61 -13.23 -10.13 -8.43
CA LEU A 61 -12.77 -10.91 -9.58
C LEU A 61 -13.64 -12.15 -9.84
N ALA A 62 -14.13 -12.80 -8.80
CA ALA A 62 -15.03 -13.95 -8.94
C ALA A 62 -16.39 -13.57 -9.55
N HIS A 63 -16.84 -12.32 -9.35
CA HIS A 63 -18.05 -11.79 -9.98
C HIS A 63 -17.84 -11.35 -11.43
N ASP A 64 -16.63 -10.93 -11.83
CA ASP A 64 -16.34 -10.59 -13.22
C ASP A 64 -16.22 -11.87 -14.07
N ALA A 65 -17.27 -12.19 -14.83
CA ALA A 65 -17.33 -13.38 -15.66
C ALA A 65 -16.18 -13.48 -16.69
N ARG A 66 -15.53 -12.36 -17.04
CA ARG A 66 -14.40 -12.33 -17.98
C ARG A 66 -13.12 -12.89 -17.38
N ASP A 67 -12.97 -12.80 -16.06
CA ASP A 67 -11.76 -13.24 -15.38
C ASP A 67 -11.80 -14.75 -15.11
N GLY A 68 -12.94 -15.46 -15.23
CA GLY A 68 -12.97 -16.93 -15.17
C GLY A 68 -12.56 -17.56 -13.82
N LEU A 69 -12.27 -16.73 -12.82
CA LEU A 69 -11.91 -17.14 -11.47
C LEU A 69 -13.19 -17.46 -10.68
N VAL A 70 -13.16 -18.51 -9.87
CA VAL A 70 -14.25 -18.87 -8.95
C VAL A 70 -13.68 -19.21 -7.57
N LEU A 71 -14.47 -18.92 -6.54
CA LEU A 71 -14.17 -19.34 -5.18
C LEU A 71 -14.56 -20.82 -5.02
N ALA A 72 -13.58 -21.66 -4.69
CA ALA A 72 -13.72 -23.12 -4.61
C ALA A 72 -13.74 -23.67 -3.17
N SER A 73 -13.67 -22.79 -2.17
CA SER A 73 -13.78 -23.12 -0.75
C SER A 73 -14.94 -22.38 -0.10
N ASP A 74 -15.38 -22.89 1.06
CA ASP A 74 -16.29 -22.17 1.95
C ASP A 74 -15.68 -20.83 2.41
N PRO A 75 -16.37 -19.68 2.20
CA PRO A 75 -15.92 -18.36 2.67
C PRO A 75 -15.58 -18.32 4.17
N GLU A 76 -16.24 -19.13 5.01
CA GLU A 76 -16.00 -19.19 6.45
C GLU A 76 -14.57 -19.64 6.80
N ARG A 77 -13.89 -20.35 5.89
CA ARG A 77 -12.47 -20.74 6.06
C ARG A 77 -11.53 -19.56 5.91
N ALA A 78 -11.95 -18.52 5.19
CA ALA A 78 -11.16 -17.32 4.98
C ALA A 78 -11.26 -16.33 6.13
N HIS A 79 -12.07 -16.59 7.16
CA HIS A 79 -12.23 -15.67 8.28
C HIS A 79 -10.91 -15.45 9.04
N GLY A 80 -10.52 -14.18 9.15
CA GLY A 80 -9.23 -13.78 9.68
C GLY A 80 -9.00 -14.06 11.18
N HIS A 81 -10.00 -14.54 11.93
CA HIS A 81 -9.83 -14.95 13.34
C HIS A 81 -9.31 -16.39 13.49
N ARG A 82 -9.34 -17.21 12.43
CA ARG A 82 -8.75 -18.56 12.45
C ARG A 82 -7.22 -18.50 12.60
N ASP A 83 -6.61 -19.59 13.04
CA ASP A 83 -5.14 -19.66 13.17
C ASP A 83 -4.45 -19.53 11.81
N ILE A 84 -4.93 -20.28 10.83
CA ILE A 84 -4.55 -20.17 9.41
C ILE A 84 -5.82 -19.95 8.59
N PRO A 85 -6.22 -18.69 8.35
CA PRO A 85 -7.27 -18.35 7.40
C PRO A 85 -6.88 -18.84 6.01
N GLU A 86 -7.80 -19.46 5.29
CA GLU A 86 -7.52 -20.05 3.99
C GLU A 86 -8.68 -19.91 3.01
N LEU A 87 -8.35 -19.78 1.73
CA LEU A 87 -9.30 -19.84 0.64
C LEU A 87 -8.72 -20.63 -0.52
N ALA A 88 -9.58 -21.29 -1.29
CA ALA A 88 -9.22 -21.96 -2.53
C ALA A 88 -9.81 -21.20 -3.71
N LEU A 89 -8.96 -20.84 -4.67
CA LEU A 89 -9.35 -20.30 -5.96
C LEU A 89 -9.28 -21.40 -7.02
N GLN A 90 -10.17 -21.33 -8.00
CA GLN A 90 -10.16 -22.23 -9.15
C GLN A 90 -10.48 -21.43 -10.40
N HIS A 91 -9.88 -21.83 -11.53
CA HIS A 91 -10.31 -21.33 -12.83
C HIS A 91 -11.46 -22.21 -13.35
N ARG A 92 -12.51 -21.63 -13.96
CA ARG A 92 -13.71 -22.36 -14.44
C ARG A 92 -13.38 -23.56 -15.34
N ASP A 93 -12.31 -23.46 -16.12
CA ASP A 93 -11.84 -24.51 -17.03
C ASP A 93 -10.77 -25.45 -16.42
N SER A 94 -10.61 -25.45 -15.09
CA SER A 94 -9.63 -26.24 -14.33
C SER A 94 -10.31 -26.97 -13.17
N THR A 95 -9.89 -28.21 -12.89
CA THR A 95 -10.29 -28.94 -11.67
C THR A 95 -9.34 -28.71 -10.50
N GLU A 96 -8.13 -28.23 -10.77
CA GLU A 96 -7.07 -27.97 -9.80
C GLU A 96 -7.30 -26.62 -9.10
N ARG A 97 -6.96 -26.54 -7.81
CA ARG A 97 -7.18 -25.37 -6.96
C ARG A 97 -5.86 -24.73 -6.54
N LEU A 98 -5.88 -23.40 -6.46
CA LEU A 98 -4.84 -22.61 -5.86
C LEU A 98 -5.28 -22.18 -4.45
N TRP A 99 -4.61 -22.71 -3.43
CA TRP A 99 -4.84 -22.32 -2.04
C TRP A 99 -4.09 -21.04 -1.72
N ILE A 100 -4.74 -20.12 -1.01
CA ILE A 100 -4.11 -18.93 -0.46
C ILE A 100 -4.34 -18.97 1.04
N ARG A 101 -3.25 -19.07 1.80
CA ARG A 101 -3.26 -19.33 3.24
C ARG A 101 -2.49 -18.26 3.99
N TRP A 102 -3.13 -17.66 4.99
CA TRP A 102 -2.49 -16.68 5.86
C TRP A 102 -1.83 -17.35 7.06
N TYR A 103 -0.51 -17.48 6.95
CA TYR A 103 0.38 -17.94 7.99
C TYR A 103 0.80 -16.75 8.83
N LYS A 104 0.07 -16.51 9.92
CA LYS A 104 0.21 -15.31 10.74
C LYS A 104 1.57 -15.25 11.41
N LEU A 105 2.20 -14.08 11.34
CA LEU A 105 3.34 -13.77 12.18
C LEU A 105 2.82 -13.27 13.54
N THR A 106 3.22 -13.94 14.61
CA THR A 106 2.82 -13.66 16.00
C THR A 106 4.06 -13.56 16.88
N GLY A 107 3.88 -13.34 18.19
CA GLY A 107 4.99 -13.47 19.13
C GLY A 107 5.56 -14.88 19.23
N ASP A 108 4.75 -15.89 18.88
CA ASP A 108 5.10 -17.31 18.98
C ASP A 108 5.63 -17.89 17.67
N TYR A 109 5.27 -17.30 16.53
CA TYR A 109 5.64 -17.79 15.20
C TYR A 109 6.22 -16.68 14.34
N SER A 110 7.50 -16.83 13.99
CA SER A 110 8.21 -15.95 13.08
C SER A 110 8.03 -16.36 11.60
N ALA A 111 8.49 -15.52 10.68
CA ALA A 111 8.54 -15.89 9.26
C ALA A 111 9.48 -17.08 9.04
N GLU A 112 10.59 -17.15 9.77
CA GLU A 112 11.55 -18.25 9.70
C GLU A 112 10.92 -19.59 10.11
N ASP A 113 10.11 -19.61 11.17
CA ASP A 113 9.43 -20.82 11.64
C ASP A 113 8.48 -21.39 10.59
N TRP A 114 7.68 -20.53 9.96
CA TRP A 114 6.76 -20.93 8.89
C TRP A 114 7.48 -21.42 7.65
N LEU A 115 8.54 -20.70 7.26
CA LEU A 115 9.38 -21.05 6.15
C LEU A 115 10.03 -22.44 6.35
N GLU A 116 10.56 -22.74 7.54
CA GLU A 116 11.11 -24.06 7.86
C GLU A 116 10.00 -25.14 7.96
N ALA A 117 8.78 -24.77 8.36
CA ALA A 117 7.63 -25.65 8.29
C ALA A 117 7.26 -26.03 6.84
N PHE A 118 7.36 -25.11 5.88
CA PHE A 118 7.15 -25.42 4.46
C PHE A 118 8.19 -26.38 3.91
N ARG A 119 9.45 -26.24 4.32
CA ARG A 119 10.54 -27.12 3.90
C ARG A 119 10.34 -28.57 4.32
N ARG A 120 9.67 -28.81 5.44
CA ARG A 120 9.33 -30.15 5.92
C ARG A 120 8.21 -30.82 5.11
N ARG A 121 7.49 -30.08 4.26
CA ARG A 121 6.39 -30.58 3.43
C ARG A 121 6.87 -30.95 2.02
N ALA A 122 6.16 -31.88 1.39
CA ALA A 122 6.43 -32.29 0.01
C ALA A 122 6.20 -31.15 -1.02
N THR A 123 5.16 -30.35 -0.84
CA THR A 123 4.78 -29.24 -1.74
C THR A 123 5.23 -27.91 -1.15
N TRP A 124 6.03 -27.15 -1.88
CA TRP A 124 6.38 -25.78 -1.50
C TRP A 124 5.31 -24.80 -2.00
N PRO A 125 5.13 -23.65 -1.33
CA PRO A 125 4.34 -22.56 -1.91
C PRO A 125 4.95 -22.12 -3.24
N LEU A 126 4.11 -21.84 -4.24
CA LEU A 126 4.54 -21.22 -5.51
C LEU A 126 5.10 -19.83 -5.26
N ALA A 127 4.46 -19.09 -4.35
CA ALA A 127 4.83 -17.74 -3.99
C ALA A 127 4.54 -17.46 -2.50
N ILE A 128 5.19 -16.41 -2.01
CA ILE A 128 4.96 -15.79 -0.71
C ILE A 128 4.48 -14.36 -0.92
N ILE A 129 3.33 -14.02 -0.35
CA ILE A 129 2.82 -12.66 -0.25
C ILE A 129 3.28 -12.07 1.09
N GLY A 130 3.94 -10.92 1.04
CA GLY A 130 4.45 -10.28 2.25
C GLY A 130 4.88 -8.83 2.01
N GLY A 131 5.78 -8.34 2.87
CA GLY A 131 6.34 -7.00 2.76
C GLY A 131 5.27 -5.90 2.88
N ASN A 132 4.41 -5.99 3.89
CA ASN A 132 3.47 -4.92 4.23
C ASN A 132 4.17 -3.70 4.84
N THR A 133 5.42 -3.85 5.27
CA THR A 133 6.36 -2.78 5.63
C THR A 133 7.73 -3.10 5.05
N SER A 134 8.58 -2.08 4.91
CA SER A 134 9.96 -2.24 4.42
C SER A 134 10.78 -3.18 5.32
N ASP A 135 10.63 -3.09 6.65
CA ASP A 135 11.33 -3.99 7.59
C ASP A 135 10.94 -5.46 7.40
N ARG A 136 9.64 -5.74 7.22
CA ARG A 136 9.17 -7.10 6.96
C ARG A 136 9.61 -7.60 5.59
N ALA A 137 9.70 -6.72 4.60
CA ALA A 137 10.25 -7.08 3.30
C ALA A 137 11.73 -7.45 3.40
N VAL A 138 12.54 -6.66 4.12
CA VAL A 138 13.96 -6.95 4.37
C VAL A 138 14.13 -8.30 5.07
N GLU A 139 13.35 -8.57 6.11
CA GLU A 139 13.36 -9.87 6.80
C GLU A 139 13.08 -11.02 5.83
N LEU A 140 11.99 -10.96 5.05
CA LEU A 140 11.63 -12.01 4.10
C LEU A 140 12.69 -12.20 3.02
N VAL A 141 13.24 -11.10 2.49
CA VAL A 141 14.32 -11.13 1.49
C VAL A 141 15.55 -11.83 2.06
N ARG A 142 16.00 -11.49 3.28
CA ARG A 142 17.14 -12.16 3.94
C ARG A 142 16.88 -13.64 4.15
N LEU A 143 15.70 -14.00 4.66
CA LEU A 143 15.34 -15.38 4.93
C LEU A 143 15.31 -16.22 3.64
N LEU A 144 14.70 -15.70 2.57
CA LEU A 144 14.60 -16.37 1.28
C LEU A 144 15.91 -16.37 0.49
N HIS A 145 16.79 -15.39 0.68
CA HIS A 145 18.12 -15.37 0.08
C HIS A 145 18.89 -16.65 0.39
N ARG A 146 18.80 -17.14 1.63
CA ARG A 146 19.45 -18.37 2.09
C ARG A 146 19.04 -19.59 1.27
N TRP A 147 17.90 -19.53 0.57
CA TRP A 147 17.30 -20.64 -0.17
C TRP A 147 17.19 -20.38 -1.66
N ARG A 148 17.80 -19.31 -2.17
CA ARG A 148 17.68 -18.91 -3.58
C ARG A 148 18.11 -19.99 -4.58
N ASP A 149 19.03 -20.86 -4.17
CA ASP A 149 19.59 -21.93 -5.00
C ASP A 149 18.74 -23.22 -4.93
N ASP A 150 17.69 -23.24 -4.09
CA ASP A 150 16.71 -24.33 -4.09
C ASP A 150 15.77 -24.21 -5.30
N ARG A 151 15.66 -25.30 -6.08
CA ARG A 151 14.75 -25.39 -7.22
C ARG A 151 13.27 -25.18 -6.85
N HIS A 152 12.94 -25.35 -5.57
CA HIS A 152 11.60 -25.15 -5.02
C HIS A 152 11.42 -23.81 -4.30
N ALA A 153 12.41 -22.91 -4.37
CA ALA A 153 12.31 -21.63 -3.70
C ALA A 153 11.06 -20.86 -4.21
N PRO A 154 10.27 -20.23 -3.32
CA PRO A 154 9.05 -19.50 -3.69
C PRO A 154 9.38 -18.17 -4.35
N VAL A 155 8.49 -17.66 -5.18
CA VAL A 155 8.53 -16.27 -5.64
C VAL A 155 8.10 -15.35 -4.49
N LEU A 156 8.79 -14.23 -4.26
CA LEU A 156 8.39 -13.23 -3.27
C LEU A 156 7.56 -12.12 -3.93
N LEU A 157 6.35 -11.89 -3.43
CA LEU A 157 5.43 -10.85 -3.88
C LEU A 157 5.30 -9.77 -2.79
N LEU A 158 5.95 -8.63 -3.02
CA LEU A 158 5.94 -7.48 -2.13
C LEU A 158 4.73 -6.59 -2.42
N THR A 159 4.01 -6.26 -1.36
CA THR A 159 2.71 -5.59 -1.44
C THR A 159 2.85 -4.07 -1.32
N THR A 160 3.34 -3.58 -0.18
CA THR A 160 3.42 -2.14 0.14
C THR A 160 4.80 -1.68 0.63
N ALA A 161 5.82 -2.55 0.56
CA ALA A 161 7.19 -2.16 0.88
C ALA A 161 7.80 -1.30 -0.23
N THR A 162 7.81 0.01 -0.03
CA THR A 162 8.22 0.99 -1.04
C THR A 162 9.70 1.39 -0.98
N ALA A 163 10.43 1.08 0.10
CA ALA A 163 11.84 1.45 0.21
C ALA A 163 12.68 0.91 -0.96
N ASP A 164 13.51 1.75 -1.56
CA ASP A 164 14.42 1.34 -2.65
C ASP A 164 15.62 0.62 -2.05
N GLU A 165 16.32 1.32 -1.16
CA GLU A 165 17.58 0.86 -0.60
C GLU A 165 17.44 0.63 0.90
N MET A 166 17.88 -0.54 1.36
CA MET A 166 17.85 -0.93 2.76
C MET A 166 19.16 -1.62 3.13
N GLU A 167 19.50 -1.56 4.40
CA GLU A 167 20.60 -2.35 4.92
C GLU A 167 20.13 -3.81 5.05
N LEU A 168 20.61 -4.68 4.18
CA LEU A 168 20.25 -6.10 4.17
C LEU A 168 20.99 -6.92 5.21
N GLU A 169 22.05 -6.42 5.83
CA GLU A 169 22.67 -7.00 7.01
C GLU A 169 23.29 -5.86 7.81
N PRO A 170 23.17 -5.82 9.16
CA PRO A 170 23.69 -4.70 9.95
C PRO A 170 25.17 -4.40 9.66
N GLY A 171 25.47 -3.15 9.33
CA GLY A 171 26.82 -2.67 8.99
C GLY A 171 27.29 -2.96 7.55
N THR A 172 26.46 -3.53 6.67
CA THR A 172 26.86 -3.86 5.28
C THR A 172 26.55 -2.75 4.26
N GLY A 173 25.94 -1.66 4.72
CA GLY A 173 25.54 -0.54 3.88
C GLY A 173 24.23 -0.77 3.15
N LEU A 174 23.76 0.29 2.49
CA LEU A 174 22.51 0.29 1.76
C LEU A 174 22.65 -0.43 0.41
N ARG A 175 21.66 -1.28 0.07
CA ARG A 175 21.55 -1.99 -1.20
C ARG A 175 20.10 -1.99 -1.67
N ASP A 176 19.87 -2.16 -2.97
CA ASP A 176 18.51 -2.33 -3.49
C ASP A 176 17.83 -3.53 -2.80
N LEU A 177 16.60 -3.32 -2.32
CA LEU A 177 15.84 -4.34 -1.61
C LEU A 177 15.66 -5.62 -2.45
N LEU A 178 15.44 -5.50 -3.75
CA LEU A 178 15.19 -6.65 -4.62
C LEU A 178 16.48 -7.43 -4.94
N ASP A 179 17.65 -6.81 -4.82
CA ASP A 179 18.95 -7.49 -5.03
C ASP A 179 19.17 -8.60 -3.99
N GLY A 180 18.58 -8.47 -2.80
CA GLY A 180 18.67 -9.49 -1.76
C GLY A 180 18.01 -10.81 -2.17
N TYR A 181 17.01 -10.79 -3.05
CA TYR A 181 16.41 -12.02 -3.60
C TYR A 181 16.16 -11.84 -5.10
N ALA A 182 17.26 -11.56 -5.79
CA ALA A 182 17.32 -11.12 -7.18
C ALA A 182 16.61 -12.08 -8.14
N GLY A 183 15.84 -11.50 -9.05
CA GLY A 183 15.08 -12.21 -10.08
C GLY A 183 13.88 -13.01 -9.57
N ARG A 184 13.69 -13.16 -8.25
CA ARG A 184 12.58 -13.92 -7.65
C ARG A 184 11.67 -13.06 -6.77
N SER A 185 11.92 -11.76 -6.72
CA SER A 185 11.12 -10.78 -5.98
C SER A 185 10.38 -9.86 -6.94
N PHE A 186 9.09 -9.61 -6.68
CA PHE A 186 8.23 -8.75 -7.49
C PHE A 186 7.49 -7.78 -6.61
N ARG A 187 7.56 -6.50 -6.94
CA ARG A 187 6.92 -5.43 -6.17
C ARG A 187 5.69 -4.91 -6.90
N PHE A 188 4.53 -4.93 -6.24
CA PHE A 188 3.28 -4.40 -6.82
C PHE A 188 3.07 -2.91 -6.54
N CYS A 189 3.64 -2.39 -5.46
CA CYS A 189 3.74 -0.96 -5.23
C CYS A 189 4.91 -0.34 -6.03
N PHE A 190 4.84 0.97 -6.24
CA PHE A 190 5.96 1.76 -6.73
C PHE A 190 7.03 1.93 -5.64
N THR A 191 8.28 2.11 -6.06
CA THR A 191 9.37 2.44 -5.13
C THR A 191 9.32 3.90 -4.68
N ASN A 192 9.96 4.21 -3.56
CA ASN A 192 10.10 5.58 -3.06
C ASN A 192 10.74 6.50 -4.11
N ARG A 193 11.69 6.00 -4.91
CA ARG A 193 12.29 6.71 -6.04
C ARG A 193 11.26 7.05 -7.09
N GLN A 194 10.46 6.08 -7.52
CA GLN A 194 9.43 6.30 -8.52
C GLN A 194 8.37 7.31 -8.04
N MET A 195 7.94 7.19 -6.77
CA MET A 195 7.00 8.11 -6.14
C MET A 195 7.57 9.52 -5.99
N ALA A 196 8.80 9.64 -5.49
CA ALA A 196 9.47 10.92 -5.28
C ALA A 196 9.66 11.66 -6.60
N GLU A 197 10.13 10.98 -7.64
CA GLU A 197 10.24 11.57 -8.97
C GLU A 197 8.88 12.02 -9.52
N ALA A 198 7.83 11.21 -9.34
CA ALA A 198 6.49 11.57 -9.79
C ALA A 198 5.96 12.82 -9.07
N LEU A 199 6.12 12.90 -7.75
CA LEU A 199 5.68 14.05 -6.97
C LEU A 199 6.50 15.31 -7.28
N VAL A 200 7.82 15.18 -7.44
CA VAL A 200 8.66 16.32 -7.83
C VAL A 200 8.31 16.81 -9.24
N ASP A 201 8.12 15.90 -10.21
CA ASP A 201 7.65 16.28 -11.56
C ASP A 201 6.28 16.96 -11.52
N PHE A 202 5.37 16.49 -10.66
CA PHE A 202 4.04 17.06 -10.49
C PHE A 202 4.08 18.49 -9.95
N VAL A 203 4.93 18.75 -8.95
CA VAL A 203 5.13 20.09 -8.38
C VAL A 203 5.86 20.99 -9.38
N ALA A 204 6.88 20.49 -10.07
CA ALA A 204 7.63 21.24 -11.09
C ALA A 204 6.73 21.72 -12.24
N ALA A 205 5.72 20.94 -12.61
CA ALA A 205 4.72 21.33 -13.60
C ALA A 205 3.75 22.43 -13.11
N ARG A 206 3.86 22.90 -11.86
CA ARG A 206 2.99 23.89 -11.22
C ARG A 206 3.83 25.01 -10.57
N PRO A 207 4.14 26.08 -11.31
CA PRO A 207 4.96 27.18 -10.80
C PRO A 207 4.43 27.81 -9.51
N ASN A 208 3.11 27.81 -9.30
CA ASN A 208 2.46 28.33 -8.10
C ASN A 208 2.62 27.43 -6.85
N CYS A 209 3.20 26.23 -7.00
CA CYS A 209 3.57 25.36 -5.89
C CYS A 209 5.06 25.42 -5.57
N LEU A 210 5.88 26.01 -6.45
CA LEU A 210 7.32 26.07 -6.24
C LEU A 210 7.69 27.20 -5.26
N PRO A 211 8.66 26.96 -4.38
CA PRO A 211 9.17 28.00 -3.51
C PRO A 211 9.98 29.02 -4.31
N THR A 212 10.00 30.28 -3.85
CA THR A 212 10.81 31.35 -4.47
C THR A 212 12.30 31.03 -4.35
N GLU A 213 12.72 30.64 -3.15
CA GLU A 213 14.04 30.10 -2.88
C GLU A 213 14.06 28.62 -3.24
N PRO A 214 15.14 28.07 -3.81
CA PRO A 214 15.21 26.69 -4.27
C PRO A 214 15.47 25.72 -3.09
N TYR A 215 14.71 25.85 -2.01
CA TYR A 215 14.77 24.99 -0.84
C TYR A 215 13.41 24.37 -0.55
N TRP A 216 13.42 23.05 -0.41
CA TRP A 216 12.31 22.30 0.13
C TRP A 216 12.67 21.88 1.55
N ASP A 217 11.67 21.75 2.41
CA ASP A 217 11.86 21.27 3.76
C ASP A 217 11.33 19.84 3.91
N ALA A 218 11.90 19.05 4.81
CA ALA A 218 11.43 17.72 5.15
C ALA A 218 11.50 17.49 6.65
N ILE A 219 10.44 16.89 7.21
CA ILE A 219 10.49 16.29 8.55
C ILE A 219 10.55 14.78 8.37
N THR A 220 11.56 14.15 8.95
CA THR A 220 11.76 12.70 8.89
C THR A 220 11.82 12.09 10.28
N TRP A 221 11.52 10.80 10.39
CA TRP A 221 11.58 10.06 11.65
C TRP A 221 12.64 8.97 11.60
N ARG A 222 13.53 8.93 12.61
CA ARG A 222 14.66 7.99 12.64
C ARG A 222 14.20 6.53 12.81
N ASP A 223 13.09 6.31 13.50
CA ASP A 223 12.45 5.01 13.71
C ASP A 223 11.56 4.58 12.54
N ASP A 224 11.49 5.37 11.46
CA ASP A 224 10.73 5.06 10.25
C ASP A 224 11.65 5.03 9.02
N PRO A 225 12.12 3.84 8.59
CA PRO A 225 12.98 3.70 7.42
C PRO A 225 12.36 4.22 6.12
N TYR A 226 11.03 4.10 5.98
CA TYR A 226 10.32 4.65 4.83
C TYR A 226 10.46 6.17 4.79
N SER A 227 10.32 6.84 5.93
CA SER A 227 10.44 8.29 6.05
C SER A 227 11.80 8.81 5.55
N GLN A 228 12.88 8.16 5.98
CA GLN A 228 14.24 8.55 5.62
C GLN A 228 14.55 8.29 4.14
N ASP A 229 14.26 7.08 3.65
CA ASP A 229 14.51 6.75 2.24
C ASP A 229 13.70 7.65 1.31
N PHE A 230 12.41 7.87 1.58
CA PHE A 230 11.59 8.74 0.73
C PHE A 230 12.12 10.18 0.68
N ALA A 231 12.51 10.77 1.82
CA ALA A 231 13.12 12.10 1.82
C ALA A 231 14.46 12.14 1.06
N ASN A 232 15.26 11.06 1.13
CA ASN A 232 16.47 10.94 0.31
C ASN A 232 16.12 10.93 -1.19
N ARG A 233 15.09 10.17 -1.60
CA ARG A 233 14.66 10.12 -3.00
C ARG A 233 14.07 11.42 -3.50
N ILE A 234 13.38 12.20 -2.66
CA ILE A 234 12.98 13.55 -3.03
C ILE A 234 14.22 14.43 -3.25
N SER A 235 15.21 14.37 -2.36
CA SER A 235 16.48 15.10 -2.52
C SER A 235 17.18 14.75 -3.84
N ASP A 236 17.27 13.47 -4.18
CA ASP A 236 17.85 12.99 -5.44
C ASP A 236 17.06 13.54 -6.64
N ALA A 237 15.72 13.45 -6.57
CA ALA A 237 14.83 13.90 -7.64
C ALA A 237 14.90 15.41 -7.86
N LEU A 238 15.04 16.22 -6.80
CA LEU A 238 15.25 17.66 -6.88
C LEU A 238 16.58 18.01 -7.55
N GLY A 239 17.67 17.36 -7.12
CA GLY A 239 19.00 17.56 -7.70
C GLY A 239 19.03 17.21 -9.18
N ALA A 240 18.43 16.08 -9.56
CA ALA A 240 18.35 15.63 -10.96
C ALA A 240 17.59 16.60 -11.88
N ARG A 241 16.70 17.43 -11.33
CA ARG A 241 15.88 18.40 -12.08
C ARG A 241 16.38 19.84 -11.95
N GLY A 242 17.43 20.09 -11.16
CA GLY A 242 17.89 21.44 -10.87
C GLY A 242 16.86 22.29 -10.15
N LEU A 243 15.98 21.67 -9.35
CA LEU A 243 14.89 22.35 -8.63
C LEU A 243 15.29 22.81 -7.22
N GLY A 244 16.54 22.57 -6.83
CA GLY A 244 17.08 23.02 -5.54
C GLY A 244 17.52 21.88 -4.63
N SER A 245 17.53 22.17 -3.33
CA SER A 245 18.02 21.29 -2.27
C SER A 245 16.94 21.00 -1.22
N LEU A 246 17.08 19.87 -0.52
CA LEU A 246 16.18 19.47 0.56
C LEU A 246 16.84 19.70 1.93
N ARG A 247 16.25 20.55 2.77
CA ARG A 247 16.62 20.70 4.19
C ARG A 247 15.86 19.66 5.01
N LYS A 248 16.57 18.88 5.82
CA LYS A 248 15.98 17.77 6.58
C LYS A 248 16.10 18.03 8.07
N SER A 249 14.95 18.05 8.75
CA SER A 249 14.86 17.96 10.20
C SER A 249 14.51 16.53 10.60
N VAL A 250 15.21 15.99 11.61
CA VAL A 250 15.09 14.60 12.02
C VAL A 250 14.49 14.52 13.42
N VAL A 251 13.31 13.92 13.51
CA VAL A 251 12.66 13.56 14.77
C VAL A 251 13.16 12.17 15.20
N PRO A 252 13.63 11.98 16.44
CA PRO A 252 14.16 10.68 16.88
C PRO A 252 13.14 9.53 16.86
N TYR A 253 11.88 9.80 17.23
CA TYR A 253 10.84 8.78 17.35
C TYR A 253 9.47 9.32 16.92
N SER A 254 8.68 8.48 16.26
CA SER A 254 7.33 8.76 15.77
C SER A 254 6.22 8.58 16.82
N VAL A 255 6.60 8.29 18.07
CA VAL A 255 5.67 8.06 19.18
C VAL A 255 5.08 9.39 19.68
N GLY A 256 3.76 9.42 19.85
CA GLY A 256 3.05 10.60 20.34
C GLY A 256 1.53 10.42 20.36
N GLY A 257 0.83 11.45 20.82
CA GLY A 257 -0.63 11.51 20.79
C GLY A 257 -1.21 11.53 19.37
N ALA A 258 -2.54 11.49 19.27
CA ALA A 258 -3.22 11.51 17.98
C ALA A 258 -3.46 12.93 17.42
N LEU A 259 -3.45 13.96 18.28
CA LEU A 259 -3.89 15.31 17.92
C LEU A 259 -2.80 16.37 18.00
N LEU A 260 -1.91 16.28 19.00
CA LEU A 260 -0.87 17.27 19.23
C LEU A 260 0.50 16.68 18.92
N PRO A 261 1.41 17.47 18.32
CA PRO A 261 2.80 17.07 18.11
C PRO A 261 3.45 16.63 19.43
N SER A 262 4.34 15.64 19.35
CA SER A 262 5.24 15.31 20.46
C SER A 262 6.14 16.52 20.76
N GLU A 263 6.81 16.51 21.92
CA GLU A 263 7.75 17.57 22.28
C GLU A 263 8.86 17.73 21.23
N ARG A 264 9.38 16.62 20.70
CA ARG A 264 10.43 16.62 19.67
C ARG A 264 9.92 17.12 18.31
N GLU A 265 8.69 16.77 17.95
CA GLU A 265 8.06 17.31 16.74
C GLU A 265 7.82 18.82 16.87
N ARG A 266 7.33 19.28 18.04
CA ARG A 266 7.15 20.70 18.30
C ARG A 266 8.46 21.47 18.22
N GLN A 267 9.53 20.92 18.80
CA GLN A 267 10.86 21.49 18.71
C GLN A 267 11.28 21.72 17.25
N VAL A 268 11.19 20.70 16.40
CA VAL A 268 11.50 20.81 14.97
C VAL A 268 10.60 21.84 14.27
N LEU A 269 9.30 21.86 14.59
CA LEU A 269 8.37 22.82 13.98
C LEU A 269 8.76 24.27 14.34
N GLU A 270 9.00 24.55 15.61
CA GLU A 270 9.22 25.91 16.12
C GLU A 270 10.65 26.41 15.84
N GLU A 271 11.66 25.58 16.16
CA GLU A 271 13.08 25.99 16.14
C GLU A 271 13.70 25.87 14.75
N ASP A 272 13.29 24.88 13.94
CA ASP A 272 13.88 24.68 12.61
C ASP A 272 13.02 25.33 11.52
N LEU A 273 11.75 24.91 11.38
CA LEU A 273 10.94 25.29 10.23
C LEU A 273 10.39 26.70 10.33
N ILE A 274 9.64 27.01 11.39
CA ILE A 274 8.93 28.30 11.51
C ILE A 274 9.94 29.45 11.63
N ALA A 275 11.01 29.27 12.40
CA ALA A 275 12.08 30.26 12.51
C ALA A 275 12.72 30.58 11.15
N THR A 276 12.91 29.57 10.31
CA THR A 276 13.48 29.72 8.96
C THR A 276 12.49 30.42 8.01
N TRP A 277 11.24 29.95 7.95
CA TRP A 277 10.23 30.54 7.07
C TRP A 277 9.92 32.00 7.41
N ALA A 278 10.01 32.38 8.70
CA ALA A 278 9.80 33.76 9.13
C ALA A 278 10.83 34.71 8.51
N GLN A 279 12.02 34.22 8.17
CA GLN A 279 13.09 34.99 7.50
C GLN A 279 12.88 35.07 5.98
N GLU A 280 12.17 34.10 5.39
CA GLU A 280 11.98 33.94 3.93
C GLU A 280 10.78 34.74 3.36
N GLY A 281 10.03 35.46 4.21
CA GLY A 281 9.17 36.56 3.76
C GLY A 281 7.89 36.15 3.00
N GLY A 282 7.13 35.17 3.49
CA GLY A 282 5.80 34.84 2.95
C GLY A 282 5.79 34.17 1.57
N SER A 283 6.95 33.73 1.09
CA SER A 283 7.09 32.92 -0.12
C SER A 283 6.31 31.59 0.01
N PRO A 284 5.90 30.96 -1.10
CA PRO A 284 5.40 29.59 -1.06
C PRO A 284 6.45 28.66 -0.47
N HIS A 285 6.01 27.67 0.32
CA HIS A 285 6.89 26.68 0.91
C HIS A 285 6.46 25.28 0.47
N VAL A 286 7.43 24.38 0.31
CA VAL A 286 7.17 22.96 0.08
C VAL A 286 7.72 22.15 1.24
N LEU A 287 6.84 21.41 1.91
CA LEU A 287 7.19 20.51 3.01
C LEU A 287 6.95 19.06 2.61
N VAL A 288 8.00 18.26 2.61
CA VAL A 288 7.94 16.81 2.46
C VAL A 288 7.65 16.19 3.82
N LEU A 289 6.56 15.41 3.91
CA LEU A 289 6.10 14.82 5.16
C LEU A 289 5.84 13.31 4.97
N PRO A 290 6.90 12.49 4.86
CA PRO A 290 6.77 11.06 4.60
C PRO A 290 6.52 10.32 5.91
N THR A 291 5.24 10.21 6.26
CA THR A 291 4.81 9.53 7.48
C THR A 291 3.35 9.10 7.39
N VAL A 292 2.93 8.21 8.28
CA VAL A 292 1.55 7.69 8.35
C VAL A 292 0.55 8.78 8.76
N GLU A 293 -0.72 8.59 8.38
CA GLU A 293 -1.84 9.51 8.62
C GLU A 293 -1.82 10.18 10.01
N ARG A 294 -1.72 9.38 11.09
CA ARG A 294 -1.80 9.89 12.47
C ARG A 294 -0.70 10.92 12.77
N VAL A 295 0.52 10.66 12.31
CA VAL A 295 1.67 11.54 12.53
C VAL A 295 1.55 12.78 11.65
N ALA A 296 1.20 12.59 10.37
CA ALA A 296 0.98 13.70 9.45
C ALA A 296 -0.08 14.67 9.97
N ARG A 297 -1.23 14.14 10.43
CA ARG A 297 -2.31 14.92 11.01
C ARG A 297 -1.85 15.82 12.15
N ARG A 298 -1.21 15.26 13.19
CA ARG A 298 -0.83 16.05 14.36
C ARG A 298 0.24 17.09 14.04
N VAL A 299 1.19 16.76 13.16
CA VAL A 299 2.23 17.68 12.72
C VAL A 299 1.63 18.84 11.96
N LEU A 300 0.71 18.58 11.03
CA LEU A 300 0.05 19.63 10.24
C LEU A 300 -0.90 20.51 11.08
N ILE A 301 -1.59 19.93 12.07
CA ILE A 301 -2.36 20.71 13.06
C ILE A 301 -1.43 21.61 13.87
N GLY A 302 -0.35 21.06 14.41
CA GLY A 302 0.63 21.82 15.18
C GLY A 302 1.27 22.94 14.38
N LEU A 303 1.64 22.66 13.13
CA LEU A 303 2.20 23.66 12.21
C LEU A 303 1.22 24.79 11.94
N HIS A 304 -0.05 24.48 11.65
CA HIS A 304 -1.07 25.49 11.43
C HIS A 304 -1.32 26.34 12.68
N GLN A 305 -1.31 25.73 13.88
CA GLN A 305 -1.47 26.43 15.15
C GLN A 305 -0.30 27.36 15.46
N ALA A 306 0.93 26.93 15.20
CA ALA A 306 2.14 27.68 15.51
C ALA A 306 2.46 28.77 14.46
N ALA A 307 2.18 28.53 13.17
CA ALA A 307 2.39 29.48 12.09
C ALA A 307 1.22 29.55 11.10
N PRO A 308 0.07 30.15 11.49
CA PRO A 308 -1.08 30.29 10.60
C PRO A 308 -0.76 31.04 9.30
N TRP A 309 0.14 32.02 9.35
CA TRP A 309 0.57 32.82 8.20
C TRP A 309 1.30 31.97 7.15
N ALA A 310 2.17 31.05 7.57
CA ALA A 310 2.93 30.18 6.67
C ALA A 310 2.04 29.11 6.04
N SER A 311 1.04 28.62 6.79
CA SER A 311 0.18 27.53 6.34
C SER A 311 -0.62 27.83 5.07
N GLN A 312 -0.82 29.11 4.74
CA GLN A 312 -1.40 29.52 3.45
C GLN A 312 -0.39 29.40 2.30
N GLY A 313 0.90 29.66 2.49
CA GLY A 313 1.90 29.46 1.43
C GLY A 313 2.25 27.98 1.19
N LEU A 314 1.76 27.08 2.03
CA LEU A 314 2.34 25.75 2.18
C LEU A 314 1.70 24.70 1.26
N THR A 315 2.56 24.03 0.49
CA THR A 315 2.28 22.76 -0.19
C THR A 315 2.96 21.63 0.55
N VAL A 316 2.21 20.63 0.98
CA VAL A 316 2.75 19.45 1.67
C VAL A 316 2.73 18.26 0.73
N VAL A 317 3.89 17.64 0.55
CA VAL A 317 4.09 16.42 -0.23
C VAL A 317 4.14 15.24 0.72
N ILE A 318 3.13 14.37 0.63
CA ILE A 318 3.04 13.09 1.32
C ILE A 318 3.17 12.00 0.27
N GLY A 319 3.89 10.93 0.58
CA GLY A 319 3.96 9.76 -0.30
C GLY A 319 2.64 8.98 -0.32
N ASP A 320 2.73 7.66 -0.21
CA ASP A 320 1.58 6.74 -0.25
C ASP A 320 1.07 6.35 1.16
N SER A 321 1.67 6.90 2.21
CA SER A 321 1.39 6.57 3.61
C SER A 321 0.04 7.10 4.13
N MET A 322 -0.75 7.75 3.27
CA MET A 322 -2.07 8.28 3.57
C MET A 322 -3.03 7.94 2.44
N SER A 323 -4.08 7.17 2.75
CA SER A 323 -5.04 6.73 1.75
C SER A 323 -5.93 7.88 1.27
N PHE A 324 -6.32 7.81 -0.01
CA PHE A 324 -7.32 8.68 -0.61
C PHE A 324 -8.60 8.81 0.22
N ASN A 325 -9.06 7.72 0.85
CA ASN A 325 -10.30 7.72 1.62
C ASN A 325 -10.22 8.58 2.88
N VAL A 326 -9.02 8.78 3.43
CA VAL A 326 -8.80 9.68 4.57
C VAL A 326 -9.19 11.11 4.20
N VAL A 327 -8.73 11.60 3.05
CA VAL A 327 -8.97 12.97 2.59
C VAL A 327 -10.31 13.15 1.88
N CYS A 328 -10.85 12.08 1.27
CA CYS A 328 -12.10 12.15 0.53
C CYS A 328 -13.32 11.86 1.41
N ARG A 329 -13.36 10.70 2.07
CA ARG A 329 -14.53 10.19 2.79
C ARG A 329 -14.46 10.49 4.29
N ASP A 330 -13.32 10.18 4.91
CA ASP A 330 -13.18 10.20 6.37
C ASP A 330 -12.77 11.56 6.93
N ARG A 331 -12.56 12.55 6.06
CA ARG A 331 -12.13 13.89 6.44
C ARG A 331 -12.96 14.51 7.56
N ARG A 332 -14.28 14.30 7.57
CA ARG A 332 -15.15 14.94 8.58
C ARG A 332 -14.99 14.33 9.97
N TRP A 333 -14.60 13.06 10.05
CA TRP A 333 -14.59 12.28 11.29
C TRP A 333 -13.18 12.07 11.83
N LEU A 334 -12.27 11.69 10.94
CA LEU A 334 -10.89 11.35 11.30
C LEU A 334 -9.96 12.53 11.16
N TRP A 335 -10.09 13.37 10.13
CA TRP A 335 -9.16 14.48 9.94
C TRP A 335 -9.79 15.61 9.13
N PRO A 336 -10.31 16.68 9.77
CA PRO A 336 -11.07 17.75 9.09
C PRO A 336 -10.14 18.58 8.22
N THR A 337 -9.73 18.00 7.09
CA THR A 337 -8.77 18.55 6.14
C THR A 337 -9.27 19.83 5.51
N GLU A 338 -10.60 20.00 5.43
CA GLU A 338 -11.28 21.26 5.10
C GLU A 338 -10.93 22.44 6.03
N LEU A 339 -10.48 22.18 7.25
CA LEU A 339 -10.08 23.20 8.21
C LEU A 339 -8.59 23.52 8.13
N LEU A 340 -7.81 22.77 7.33
CA LEU A 340 -6.41 23.05 7.11
C LEU A 340 -6.24 23.97 5.89
N PRO A 341 -5.68 25.19 6.03
CA PRO A 341 -5.32 26.06 4.90
C PRO A 341 -4.18 25.54 4.01
N ILE A 342 -3.80 24.28 4.16
CA ILE A 342 -2.61 23.67 3.59
C ILE A 342 -3.00 22.87 2.35
N ARG A 343 -2.27 23.06 1.26
CA ARG A 343 -2.41 22.21 0.07
C ARG A 343 -1.72 20.86 0.34
N LEU A 344 -2.42 19.76 0.09
CA LEU A 344 -1.86 18.41 0.25
C LEU A 344 -1.71 17.73 -1.11
N LEU A 345 -0.55 17.11 -1.32
CA LEU A 345 -0.25 16.24 -2.44
C LEU A 345 0.03 14.83 -1.90
N LEU A 346 -0.76 13.85 -2.32
CA LEU A 346 -0.59 12.44 -1.94
C LEU A 346 -0.28 11.61 -3.18
N PHE A 347 0.54 10.56 -3.04
CA PHE A 347 0.74 9.58 -4.10
C PHE A 347 -0.22 8.39 -3.95
N ALA A 348 -0.71 7.86 -5.07
CA ALA A 348 -1.48 6.60 -5.09
C ALA A 348 -0.91 5.65 -6.15
N HIS A 349 -0.74 4.38 -5.77
CA HIS A 349 -0.23 3.31 -6.65
C HIS A 349 -1.21 2.86 -7.73
N GLU A 350 -2.48 3.24 -7.59
CA GLU A 350 -3.57 2.84 -8.46
C GLU A 350 -4.57 3.98 -8.59
N ASP A 351 -5.45 3.89 -9.59
CA ASP A 351 -6.53 4.87 -9.79
C ASP A 351 -7.46 4.84 -8.55
N PRO A 352 -7.35 5.83 -7.64
CA PRO A 352 -8.08 5.80 -6.37
C PRO A 352 -9.57 6.06 -6.59
N VAL A 353 -9.95 6.50 -7.78
CA VAL A 353 -11.31 6.90 -8.16
C VAL A 353 -11.94 5.92 -9.13
N ARG A 354 -11.24 4.84 -9.49
CA ARG A 354 -11.73 3.79 -10.39
C ARG A 354 -13.10 3.25 -9.98
N TRP A 355 -13.32 3.13 -8.67
CA TRP A 355 -14.56 2.65 -8.07
C TRP A 355 -15.69 3.67 -8.04
N LEU A 356 -15.39 4.95 -8.28
CA LEU A 356 -16.37 6.01 -8.37
C LEU A 356 -17.00 6.09 -9.78
N GLY A 357 -16.51 5.30 -10.75
CA GLY A 357 -17.03 5.23 -12.12
C GLY A 357 -18.50 4.80 -12.20
N ASN A 358 -19.33 5.63 -12.84
CA ASN A 358 -20.78 5.47 -13.09
C ASN A 358 -21.66 4.97 -11.95
N SER A 359 -21.24 5.10 -10.68
CA SER A 359 -22.16 4.85 -9.59
C SER A 359 -23.28 5.91 -9.66
N PRO A 360 -24.57 5.51 -9.80
CA PRO A 360 -25.70 6.44 -9.76
C PRO A 360 -25.69 7.34 -8.52
N ARG A 361 -25.01 6.88 -7.45
CA ARG A 361 -24.78 7.60 -6.21
C ARG A 361 -23.91 8.83 -6.36
N LEU A 362 -22.82 8.78 -7.14
CA LEU A 362 -21.95 9.94 -7.35
C LEU A 362 -22.66 10.99 -8.22
N TYR A 363 -23.42 10.55 -9.22
CA TYR A 363 -24.30 11.45 -9.97
C TYR A 363 -25.38 12.05 -9.09
N ALA A 364 -25.94 11.31 -8.13
CA ALA A 364 -26.91 11.83 -7.17
C ALA A 364 -26.27 12.83 -6.20
N GLU A 365 -25.08 12.55 -5.65
CA GLU A 365 -24.35 13.45 -4.75
C GLU A 365 -23.91 14.73 -5.49
N VAL A 366 -23.41 14.62 -6.73
CA VAL A 366 -23.05 15.77 -7.57
C VAL A 366 -24.30 16.55 -8.01
N ALA A 367 -25.37 15.88 -8.42
CA ALA A 367 -26.62 16.55 -8.79
C ALA A 367 -27.23 17.29 -7.59
N LEU A 368 -27.17 16.72 -6.40
CA LEU A 368 -27.59 17.36 -5.16
C LEU A 368 -26.72 18.58 -4.82
N ALA A 369 -25.39 18.46 -4.90
CA ALA A 369 -24.49 19.59 -4.67
C ALA A 369 -24.66 20.71 -5.70
N VAL A 370 -24.92 20.38 -6.97
CA VAL A 370 -25.21 21.34 -8.04
C VAL A 370 -26.57 22.01 -7.82
N LEU A 371 -27.61 21.26 -7.45
CA LEU A 371 -28.92 21.79 -7.07
C LEU A 371 -28.81 22.73 -5.87
N GLU A 372 -28.04 22.37 -4.86
CA GLU A 372 -27.80 23.18 -3.68
C GLU A 372 -27.02 24.47 -4.00
N CYS A 373 -25.98 24.39 -4.82
CA CYS A 373 -25.27 25.58 -5.30
C CYS A 373 -26.15 26.48 -6.17
N ALA A 374 -26.94 25.90 -7.07
CA ALA A 374 -27.89 26.66 -7.89
C ALA A 374 -28.94 27.35 -7.01
N SER A 375 -29.41 26.67 -5.96
CA SER A 375 -30.40 27.18 -5.00
C SER A 375 -29.85 28.36 -4.16
N LEU A 376 -28.58 28.28 -3.76
CA LEU A 376 -27.88 29.36 -3.04
C LEU A 376 -27.65 30.57 -3.93
N LEU A 377 -27.37 30.35 -5.23
CA LEU A 377 -27.20 31.43 -6.21
C LEU A 377 -28.53 32.05 -6.65
N SER A 378 -29.64 31.29 -6.63
CA SER A 378 -30.97 31.75 -7.05
C SER A 378 -31.88 32.20 -5.90
N GLY A 379 -31.46 32.06 -4.64
CA GLY A 379 -32.25 32.45 -3.47
C GLY A 379 -33.50 31.60 -3.18
N LEU A 380 -33.60 30.42 -3.79
CA LEU A 380 -34.75 29.51 -3.63
C LEU A 380 -34.33 28.32 -2.75
N VAL A 381 -34.80 28.26 -1.51
CA VAL A 381 -34.44 27.18 -0.56
C VAL A 381 -35.07 25.85 -0.99
N PRO A 382 -34.30 24.76 -1.21
CA PRO A 382 -34.89 23.45 -1.44
C PRO A 382 -35.39 22.86 -0.11
N THR A 383 -36.59 22.29 -0.16
CA THR A 383 -37.20 21.56 0.96
C THR A 383 -36.39 20.29 1.22
N ARG A 384 -35.89 20.13 2.46
CA ARG A 384 -35.06 19.01 2.92
C ARG A 384 -35.62 17.64 2.49
N MET A 385 -34.89 16.91 1.66
CA MET A 385 -35.06 15.45 1.52
C MET A 385 -34.13 14.74 2.50
N ALA A 386 -34.71 13.88 3.34
CA ALA A 386 -33.98 13.05 4.28
C ALA A 386 -33.14 11.99 3.52
N LEU A 387 -31.82 12.09 3.63
CA LEU A 387 -30.88 11.05 3.21
C LEU A 387 -30.99 9.86 4.17
N ALA A 388 -31.58 8.76 3.70
CA ALA A 388 -31.42 7.48 4.35
C ALA A 388 -29.95 7.06 4.26
N ALA A 389 -29.22 7.18 5.36
CA ALA A 389 -27.86 6.68 5.50
C ALA A 389 -27.88 5.14 5.45
N LEU A 390 -27.64 4.56 4.27
CA LEU A 390 -27.32 3.15 4.18
C LEU A 390 -25.89 2.92 4.72
N PRO A 391 -25.66 1.88 5.53
CA PRO A 391 -24.38 1.62 6.15
C PRO A 391 -23.38 1.23 5.05
N VAL A 392 -22.58 2.19 4.62
CA VAL A 392 -21.29 1.88 3.99
C VAL A 392 -20.46 1.32 5.13
N GLY A 393 -20.30 -0.01 5.18
CA GLY A 393 -19.32 -0.62 6.05
C GLY A 393 -18.00 0.12 5.90
N ARG A 394 -17.23 0.30 6.98
CA ARG A 394 -15.93 0.99 7.02
C ARG A 394 -15.00 0.45 5.93
N GLN A 395 -15.14 0.93 4.70
CA GLN A 395 -14.37 0.44 3.57
C GLN A 395 -13.00 1.09 3.66
N THR A 396 -11.99 0.27 3.63
CA THR A 396 -10.60 0.68 3.59
C THR A 396 -10.27 1.44 2.28
N GLY A 397 -9.04 1.96 2.14
CA GLY A 397 -8.59 2.70 0.95
C GLY A 397 -8.95 2.03 -0.38
N SER A 398 -9.60 2.76 -1.28
CA SER A 398 -9.99 2.27 -2.62
C SER A 398 -8.77 1.92 -3.48
N ASP A 399 -7.65 2.60 -3.25
CA ASP A 399 -6.33 2.37 -3.83
C ASP A 399 -5.77 0.99 -3.48
N ASP A 400 -5.78 0.60 -2.20
CA ASP A 400 -5.32 -0.71 -1.77
C ASP A 400 -6.11 -1.85 -2.44
N LEU A 401 -7.43 -1.66 -2.61
CA LEU A 401 -8.28 -2.67 -3.23
C LEU A 401 -7.93 -2.91 -4.70
N VAL A 402 -7.68 -1.84 -5.47
CA VAL A 402 -7.25 -1.99 -6.88
C VAL A 402 -5.89 -2.67 -6.95
N LEU A 403 -4.99 -2.37 -6.02
CA LEU A 403 -3.68 -3.02 -5.93
C LEU A 403 -3.84 -4.53 -5.74
N TRP A 404 -4.70 -4.96 -4.81
CA TRP A 404 -5.01 -6.39 -4.60
C TRP A 404 -5.65 -7.05 -5.82
N VAL A 405 -6.59 -6.37 -6.47
CA VAL A 405 -7.20 -6.86 -7.72
C VAL A 405 -6.13 -7.10 -8.78
N ARG A 406 -5.19 -6.16 -8.94
CA ARG A 406 -4.11 -6.30 -9.92
C ARG A 406 -3.16 -7.42 -9.56
N MET A 407 -2.82 -7.54 -8.28
CA MET A 407 -2.00 -8.64 -7.77
C MET A 407 -2.63 -10.01 -8.02
N LEU A 408 -3.94 -10.14 -7.76
CA LEU A 408 -4.69 -11.37 -8.03
C LEU A 408 -4.73 -11.70 -9.53
N ARG A 409 -4.86 -10.71 -10.41
CA ARG A 409 -4.76 -10.92 -11.87
C ARG A 409 -3.38 -11.43 -12.29
N ALA A 410 -2.32 -10.87 -11.71
CA ALA A 410 -0.96 -11.34 -11.97
C ALA A 410 -0.75 -12.78 -11.46
N ILE A 411 -1.24 -13.08 -10.25
CA ILE A 411 -1.22 -14.43 -9.69
C ILE A 411 -2.00 -15.40 -10.57
N GLN A 412 -3.22 -15.04 -11.00
CA GLN A 412 -4.04 -15.87 -11.85
C GLN A 412 -3.36 -16.13 -13.20
N HIS A 413 -2.82 -15.10 -13.84
CA HIS A 413 -2.04 -15.24 -15.06
C HIS A 413 -0.86 -16.19 -14.89
N ALA A 414 -0.14 -16.07 -13.77
CA ALA A 414 1.03 -16.88 -13.47
C ALA A 414 0.67 -18.33 -13.09
N ALA A 415 -0.46 -18.54 -12.41
CA ALA A 415 -0.84 -19.83 -11.85
C ALA A 415 -1.47 -20.79 -12.87
N TRP A 416 -2.27 -20.31 -13.84
CA TRP A 416 -2.93 -21.18 -14.81
C TRP A 416 -2.38 -21.03 -16.21
N SER A 417 -1.99 -22.15 -16.84
CA SER A 417 -1.54 -22.22 -18.22
C SER A 417 -2.52 -23.01 -19.06
N ARG A 418 -2.85 -22.50 -20.27
CA ARG A 418 -3.41 -23.39 -21.29
C ARG A 418 -2.28 -24.33 -21.67
N LEU A 419 -2.47 -25.64 -21.54
CA LEU A 419 -1.56 -26.53 -22.24
C LEU A 419 -1.64 -26.14 -23.71
N ALA A 420 -0.50 -25.80 -24.30
CA ALA A 420 -0.40 -25.83 -25.74
C ALA A 420 -0.60 -27.30 -26.13
N LEU A 421 -1.84 -27.68 -26.45
CA LEU A 421 -2.09 -28.93 -27.17
C LEU A 421 -1.26 -28.82 -28.44
N ALA A 422 -0.17 -29.57 -28.45
CA ALA A 422 0.90 -29.41 -29.41
C ALA A 422 0.34 -29.56 -30.83
N ARG A 423 0.30 -28.45 -31.58
CA ARG A 423 0.50 -28.34 -33.05
C ARG A 423 -0.14 -29.36 -34.01
N ALA A 424 -1.16 -30.14 -33.63
CA ALA A 424 -1.61 -31.26 -34.47
C ALA A 424 -3.05 -31.24 -34.96
N SER A 425 -3.88 -30.23 -34.64
CA SER A 425 -5.23 -30.16 -35.25
C SER A 425 -5.68 -28.73 -35.50
N PRO A 426 -6.11 -28.37 -36.73
CA PRO A 426 -6.66 -27.06 -37.05
C PRO A 426 -8.10 -26.86 -36.52
N ASP A 427 -8.66 -27.84 -35.81
CA ASP A 427 -10.00 -27.74 -35.24
C ASP A 427 -9.99 -26.95 -33.93
N ARG A 428 -10.62 -25.76 -33.96
CA ARG A 428 -10.59 -24.77 -32.87
C ARG A 428 -11.43 -25.17 -31.65
N SER A 429 -12.09 -26.33 -31.65
CA SER A 429 -12.97 -26.78 -30.55
C SER A 429 -12.25 -27.47 -29.39
N GLU A 430 -10.98 -27.86 -29.54
CA GLU A 430 -10.18 -28.42 -28.44
C GLU A 430 -9.19 -27.38 -27.88
N LEU A 431 -9.71 -26.29 -27.36
CA LEU A 431 -8.91 -25.49 -26.41
C LEU A 431 -8.71 -26.36 -25.16
N GLY A 432 -7.49 -26.90 -25.01
CA GLY A 432 -7.14 -27.80 -23.91
C GLY A 432 -7.47 -27.18 -22.55
N SER A 433 -7.87 -28.03 -21.59
CA SER A 433 -8.22 -27.59 -20.25
C SER A 433 -7.08 -26.79 -19.62
N LEU A 434 -7.46 -25.73 -18.90
CA LEU A 434 -6.50 -24.93 -18.15
C LEU A 434 -5.93 -25.80 -17.02
N ARG A 435 -4.60 -25.81 -16.90
CA ARG A 435 -3.89 -26.51 -15.83
C ARG A 435 -3.18 -25.52 -14.94
N LEU A 436 -3.19 -25.81 -13.65
CA LEU A 436 -2.37 -25.14 -12.67
C LEU A 436 -0.90 -25.48 -12.94
N VAL A 437 -0.01 -24.51 -12.79
CA VAL A 437 1.42 -24.71 -13.00
C VAL A 437 1.97 -25.74 -12.03
N ALA A 438 2.91 -26.56 -12.51
CA ALA A 438 3.43 -27.68 -11.73
C ALA A 438 4.47 -27.25 -10.68
N ASN A 439 5.11 -26.10 -10.86
CA ASN A 439 6.22 -25.65 -10.02
C ASN A 439 6.47 -24.14 -10.08
N ASN A 440 7.37 -23.70 -9.20
CA ASN A 440 7.72 -22.30 -8.96
C ASN A 440 8.41 -21.63 -10.15
N GLU A 441 9.19 -22.37 -10.95
CA GLU A 441 9.86 -21.82 -12.14
C GLU A 441 8.87 -21.48 -13.26
N GLN A 442 7.86 -22.32 -13.47
CA GLN A 442 6.77 -22.01 -14.40
C GLN A 442 5.97 -20.80 -13.94
N PHE A 443 5.64 -20.73 -12.63
CA PHE A 443 4.97 -19.57 -12.05
C PHE A 443 5.80 -18.30 -12.24
N LEU A 444 7.09 -18.34 -11.92
CA LEU A 444 8.04 -17.23 -12.06
C LEU A 444 8.13 -16.73 -13.50
N ALA A 445 8.34 -17.62 -14.47
CA ALA A 445 8.46 -17.26 -15.87
C ALA A 445 7.19 -16.56 -16.39
N ARG A 446 6.02 -17.06 -15.99
CA ARG A 446 4.73 -16.46 -16.36
C ARG A 446 4.48 -15.14 -15.66
N LEU A 447 4.85 -15.02 -14.39
CA LEU A 447 4.72 -13.76 -13.65
C LEU A 447 5.58 -12.65 -14.29
N ARG A 448 6.81 -12.96 -14.71
CA ARG A 448 7.66 -12.01 -15.49
C ARG A 448 7.03 -11.62 -16.83
N ALA A 449 6.27 -12.52 -17.43
CA ALA A 449 5.55 -12.28 -18.68
C ALA A 449 4.21 -11.55 -18.47
N PHE A 450 3.81 -11.25 -17.23
CA PHE A 450 2.58 -10.54 -16.94
C PHE A 450 2.55 -9.18 -17.63
N ARG A 451 1.39 -8.84 -18.18
CA ARG A 451 1.10 -7.59 -18.87
C ARG A 451 -0.09 -6.93 -18.22
N ASP A 452 -0.09 -5.60 -18.18
CA ASP A 452 -1.21 -4.82 -17.66
C ASP A 452 -2.38 -4.77 -18.67
N GLU A 453 -3.43 -4.01 -18.33
CA GLU A 453 -4.62 -3.84 -19.18
C GLU A 453 -4.32 -3.15 -20.53
N SER A 454 -3.18 -2.47 -20.66
CA SER A 454 -2.71 -1.84 -21.89
C SER A 454 -1.78 -2.74 -22.71
N GLY A 455 -1.49 -3.95 -22.22
CA GLY A 455 -0.59 -4.91 -22.86
C GLY A 455 0.90 -4.63 -22.61
N GLN A 456 1.23 -3.67 -21.75
CA GLN A 456 2.62 -3.35 -21.41
C GLN A 456 3.14 -4.29 -20.32
N PRO A 457 4.45 -4.59 -20.27
CA PRO A 457 5.04 -5.30 -19.15
C PRO A 457 4.71 -4.59 -17.84
N PHE A 458 4.24 -5.36 -16.86
CA PHE A 458 3.90 -4.79 -15.56
C PHE A 458 5.13 -4.65 -14.65
N PHE A 459 6.11 -5.53 -14.84
CA PHE A 459 7.36 -5.53 -14.08
C PHE A 459 8.55 -5.22 -14.98
N GLU A 460 9.48 -4.44 -14.44
CA GLU A 460 10.83 -4.28 -14.98
C GLU A 460 11.62 -5.60 -14.82
N PRO A 461 12.74 -5.79 -15.54
CA PRO A 461 13.58 -6.98 -15.38
C PRO A 461 14.07 -7.23 -13.95
N SER A 462 14.20 -6.17 -13.14
CA SER A 462 14.55 -6.24 -11.72
C SER A 462 13.44 -6.81 -10.84
N GLY A 463 12.20 -6.83 -11.32
CA GLY A 463 11.00 -7.19 -10.56
C GLY A 463 10.26 -6.00 -9.93
N ASN A 464 10.81 -4.78 -10.02
CA ASN A 464 10.08 -3.58 -9.65
C ASN A 464 8.91 -3.34 -10.62
N ARG A 465 7.85 -2.69 -10.13
CA ARG A 465 6.74 -2.27 -10.98
C ARG A 465 7.22 -1.28 -12.04
N GLN A 466 6.79 -1.48 -13.28
CA GLN A 466 7.13 -0.61 -14.39
C GLN A 466 6.42 0.75 -14.26
N ARG A 467 7.15 1.82 -14.58
CA ARG A 467 6.62 3.20 -14.67
C ARG A 467 5.51 3.30 -15.72
N GLY A 468 4.58 4.23 -15.51
CA GLY A 468 3.43 4.49 -16.38
C GLY A 468 2.27 3.52 -16.22
N THR A 469 2.34 2.59 -15.26
CA THR A 469 1.31 1.58 -15.01
C THR A 469 0.32 1.99 -13.92
N GLY A 470 0.46 3.16 -13.31
CA GLY A 470 -0.52 3.65 -12.33
C GLY A 470 -0.04 4.69 -11.33
N GLU A 471 0.82 5.61 -11.72
CA GLU A 471 1.22 6.73 -10.86
C GLU A 471 0.13 7.80 -10.83
N TYR A 472 -0.54 7.94 -9.68
CA TYR A 472 -1.54 8.98 -9.44
C TYR A 472 -1.07 9.96 -8.38
N VAL A 473 -1.41 11.23 -8.58
CA VAL A 473 -1.25 12.28 -7.58
C VAL A 473 -2.62 12.84 -7.21
N ILE A 474 -2.93 12.79 -5.93
CA ILE A 474 -4.14 13.38 -5.35
C ILE A 474 -3.76 14.76 -4.82
N CYS A 475 -4.44 15.80 -5.30
CA CYS A 475 -4.22 17.17 -4.87
C CYS A 475 -5.46 17.66 -4.12
N LEU A 476 -5.33 17.94 -2.83
CA LEU A 476 -6.35 18.64 -2.05
C LEU A 476 -5.92 20.09 -1.88
N ASP A 477 -6.62 21.00 -2.55
CA ASP A 477 -6.35 22.43 -2.52
C ASP A 477 -7.46 23.17 -1.75
N PRO A 478 -7.20 23.74 -0.57
CA PRO A 478 -8.22 24.47 0.17
C PRO A 478 -8.61 25.75 -0.60
N TRP A 479 -9.93 26.00 -0.69
CA TRP A 479 -10.44 27.22 -1.28
C TRP A 479 -10.22 28.39 -0.32
N ARG A 480 -9.69 29.49 -0.84
CA ARG A 480 -9.36 30.67 -0.03
C ARG A 480 -10.25 31.82 -0.42
N ARG A 481 -10.80 32.51 0.59
CA ARG A 481 -11.42 33.82 0.41
C ARG A 481 -10.49 34.89 1.00
N PRO A 482 -10.53 36.12 0.49
CA PRO A 482 -9.86 37.24 1.16
C PRO A 482 -10.38 37.30 2.60
N ASN A 483 -9.49 37.10 3.58
CA ASN A 483 -9.75 37.20 5.02
C ASN A 483 -10.52 36.05 5.71
N ARG A 484 -10.82 34.93 5.04
CA ARG A 484 -11.37 33.74 5.72
C ARG A 484 -10.99 32.45 5.00
N LEU A 485 -10.68 31.41 5.77
CA LEU A 485 -10.68 30.05 5.22
C LEU A 485 -12.10 29.75 4.74
N ALA A 486 -12.27 29.50 3.44
CA ALA A 486 -13.54 28.96 3.00
C ALA A 486 -13.61 27.52 3.54
N THR A 487 -14.81 27.08 3.89
CA THR A 487 -15.03 25.69 4.27
C THR A 487 -15.10 24.75 3.06
N TRP A 488 -14.40 25.11 2.00
CA TRP A 488 -14.43 24.44 0.71
C TRP A 488 -13.02 24.02 0.34
N SER A 489 -12.87 22.87 -0.29
CA SER A 489 -11.60 22.40 -0.85
C SER A 489 -11.84 21.80 -2.23
N VAL A 490 -10.88 21.94 -3.13
CA VAL A 490 -10.88 21.27 -4.43
C VAL A 490 -10.05 20.01 -4.29
N LEU A 491 -10.66 18.85 -4.56
CA LEU A 491 -9.95 17.57 -4.63
C LEU A 491 -9.77 17.21 -6.11
N GLU A 492 -8.53 17.09 -6.56
CA GLU A 492 -8.18 16.67 -7.91
C GLU A 492 -7.40 15.36 -7.87
N VAL A 493 -7.65 14.49 -8.85
CA VAL A 493 -6.83 13.30 -9.07
C VAL A 493 -6.23 13.37 -10.45
N TRP A 494 -4.91 13.23 -10.49
CA TRP A 494 -4.10 13.34 -11.70
C TRP A 494 -3.40 12.02 -11.97
N HIS A 495 -3.36 11.63 -13.24
CA HIS A 495 -2.66 10.44 -13.71
C HIS A 495 -1.43 10.85 -14.50
N SER A 496 -0.29 10.22 -14.20
CA SER A 496 0.92 10.36 -15.00
C SER A 496 0.81 9.50 -16.25
N GLN A 497 1.10 10.08 -17.41
CA GLN A 497 1.34 9.37 -18.66
C GLN A 497 2.78 9.57 -19.10
N ALA A 498 3.34 8.56 -19.77
CA ALA A 498 4.61 8.72 -20.46
C ALA A 498 4.45 9.82 -21.53
N GLY A 499 5.22 10.90 -21.40
CA GLY A 499 5.31 11.96 -22.40
C GLY A 499 6.53 11.78 -23.30
N GLU A 500 6.71 12.74 -24.20
CA GLU A 500 7.89 12.80 -25.08
C GLU A 500 9.16 13.02 -24.24
N GLU A 501 10.29 12.49 -24.73
CA GLU A 501 11.63 12.67 -24.11
C GLU A 501 11.73 12.19 -22.66
N GLY A 502 10.87 11.27 -22.23
CA GLY A 502 10.87 10.74 -20.86
C GLY A 502 10.26 11.69 -19.81
N ARG A 503 9.68 12.83 -20.22
CA ARG A 503 8.95 13.71 -19.30
C ARG A 503 7.56 13.12 -18.98
N ARG A 504 7.10 13.29 -17.75
CA ARG A 504 5.74 12.92 -17.35
C ARG A 504 4.73 13.95 -17.86
N ARG A 505 3.67 13.48 -18.52
CA ARG A 505 2.49 14.31 -18.84
C ARG A 505 1.41 14.02 -17.83
N TRP A 506 0.91 15.06 -17.16
CA TRP A 506 -0.15 14.91 -16.17
C TRP A 506 -1.53 15.14 -16.79
N GLN A 507 -2.41 14.15 -16.66
CA GLN A 507 -3.79 14.24 -17.10
C GLN A 507 -4.72 14.31 -15.88
N LEU A 508 -5.56 15.35 -15.82
CA LEU A 508 -6.63 15.43 -14.82
C LEU A 508 -7.65 14.32 -15.08
N ARG A 509 -7.89 13.47 -14.08
CA ARG A 509 -8.86 12.36 -14.14
C ARG A 509 -10.21 12.79 -13.61
N CYS A 510 -10.22 13.46 -12.46
CA CYS A 510 -11.43 14.00 -11.87
C CYS A 510 -11.09 15.21 -10.99
N ARG A 511 -12.13 16.03 -10.76
CA ARG A 511 -12.08 17.21 -9.91
C ARG A 511 -13.40 17.32 -9.17
N TRP A 512 -13.33 17.46 -7.85
CA TRP A 512 -14.48 17.63 -6.99
C TRP A 512 -14.34 18.90 -6.16
N LEU A 513 -15.46 19.58 -5.99
CA LEU A 513 -15.59 20.65 -5.01
C LEU A 513 -16.18 20.04 -3.73
N MET A 514 -15.43 20.14 -2.65
CA MET A 514 -15.75 19.58 -1.35
C MET A 514 -16.24 20.69 -0.44
N HIS A 515 -17.38 20.52 0.21
CA HIS A 515 -18.01 21.51 1.10
C HIS A 515 -18.34 20.93 2.49
N THR A 516 -18.51 21.77 3.50
CA THR A 516 -18.78 21.38 4.90
C THR A 516 -20.21 21.57 5.39
N GLU A 517 -21.08 22.33 4.72
CA GLU A 517 -22.38 22.65 5.33
C GLU A 517 -23.29 21.43 5.43
N TRP A 518 -24.07 21.43 6.52
CA TRP A 518 -25.00 20.41 6.98
C TRP A 518 -26.44 20.91 6.84
#